data_AF-A0A8X7E4K2-F1
#
_entry.id   AF-A0A8X7E4K2-F1
#
_cell.length_a   1.000
_cell.length_b   1.000
_cell.length_c   1.000
_cell.angle_alpha   90.00
_cell.angle_beta   90.00
_cell.angle_gamma   90.00
#
_symmetry.space_group_name_H-M   'P 1'
#
loop_
_entity.id
_entity.type
_entity.pdbx_description
1 polymer ?
#
loop_
_entity_poly.entity_id
_entity_poly.type
_entity_poly.pdbx_seq_one_letter_code
_entity_poly.pdbx_strand_id
1 'polypeptide(L)' 'MMGTRRCAFCGREIPPGRGIMYVKTDGTVLFFCSSKCRKNYLKLGRKPRKIKWTAAYRQAAKKS' A
#
# COMPACT_ATOMS: atom_id res chain seq x y z
N MET A 1 7.07 -19.37 10.21
CA MET A 1 7.25 -17.90 10.29
C MET A 1 6.07 -17.20 9.65
N MET A 2 5.29 -16.45 10.42
CA MET A 2 4.24 -15.60 9.87
C MET A 2 4.87 -14.31 9.33
N GLY A 3 5.11 -14.26 8.02
CA GLY A 3 5.78 -13.14 7.38
C GLY A 3 4.96 -11.85 7.41
N THR A 4 5.52 -10.80 8.00
CA THR A 4 4.99 -9.44 7.95
C THR A 4 4.96 -8.96 6.49
N ARG A 5 3.79 -8.55 5.99
CA ARG A 5 3.65 -8.05 4.60
C ARG A 5 3.69 -6.53 4.59
N ARG A 6 4.21 -5.91 3.54
CA ARG A 6 4.19 -4.44 3.40
C ARG A 6 2.99 -3.98 2.57
N CYS A 7 2.31 -2.95 3.04
CA CYS A 7 1.19 -2.33 2.32
C CYS A 7 1.69 -1.56 1.10
N ALA A 8 1.19 -1.91 -0.08
CA ALA A 8 1.54 -1.29 -1.36
C ALA A 8 1.17 0.20 -1.44
N PHE A 9 0.20 0.66 -0.63
CA PHE A 9 -0.25 2.04 -0.66
C PHE A 9 0.44 2.93 0.39
N CYS A 10 0.34 2.56 1.67
CA CYS A 10 0.86 3.41 2.74
C CYS A 10 2.30 3.08 3.16
N GLY A 11 2.83 1.92 2.74
CA GLY A 11 4.16 1.44 3.13
C GLY A 11 4.27 0.93 4.57
N ARG A 12 3.16 0.87 5.31
CA ARG A 12 3.14 0.27 6.66
C ARG A 12 3.19 -1.24 6.60
N GLU A 13 3.73 -1.82 7.65
CA GLU A 13 3.72 -3.26 7.89
C GLU A 13 2.30 -3.75 8.23
N ILE A 14 1.96 -4.91 7.69
CA ILE A 14 0.69 -5.58 7.85
C ILE A 14 0.97 -6.81 8.71
N PRO A 15 0.39 -6.88 9.92
CA PRO A 15 0.54 -8.05 10.76
C PRO A 15 -0.11 -9.27 10.09
N PRO A 16 0.40 -10.47 10.36
CA PRO A 16 -0.17 -11.69 9.81
C PRO A 16 -1.64 -11.85 10.22
N GLY A 17 -2.44 -12.44 9.33
CA GLY A 17 -3.89 -12.60 9.55
C GLY A 17 -4.71 -11.31 9.40
N ARG A 18 -4.09 -10.18 9.01
CA ARG A 18 -4.82 -8.93 8.68
C ARG A 18 -4.47 -8.43 7.29
N GLY A 19 -5.31 -7.51 6.82
CA GLY A 19 -5.15 -6.87 5.52
C GLY A 19 -5.93 -7.55 4.41
N ILE A 20 -5.70 -7.09 3.19
CA ILE A 20 -6.39 -7.53 1.98
C ILE A 20 -5.32 -7.82 0.93
N MET A 21 -5.40 -9.01 0.33
CA MET A 21 -4.63 -9.37 -0.86
C MET A 21 -5.47 -9.04 -2.10
N TYR A 22 -4.88 -8.31 -3.04
CA TYR A 22 -5.51 -7.97 -4.30
C TYR A 22 -4.59 -8.39 -5.44
N VAL A 23 -5.09 -9.27 -6.31
CA VAL A 23 -4.35 -9.76 -7.48
C VAL A 23 -4.85 -9.00 -8.70
N LYS A 24 -3.94 -8.35 -9.42
CA LYS A 24 -4.25 -7.69 -10.68
C LYS A 24 -4.38 -8.71 -11.81
N THR A 25 -5.03 -8.32 -12.91
CA THR A 25 -5.15 -9.15 -14.12
C THR A 25 -3.80 -9.54 -14.71
N ASP A 26 -2.78 -8.71 -14.53
CA ASP A 26 -1.39 -8.97 -14.92
C ASP A 26 -0.63 -9.95 -13.98
N GLY A 27 -1.30 -10.48 -12.94
CA GLY A 27 -0.69 -11.38 -11.97
C GLY A 27 0.04 -10.70 -10.81
N THR A 28 0.27 -9.38 -10.86
CA THR A 28 0.89 -8.67 -9.73
C THR A 28 0.00 -8.73 -8.49
N VAL A 29 0.58 -9.19 -7.38
CA VAL A 29 -0.07 -9.24 -6.07
C VAL A 29 0.22 -7.96 -5.30
N LEU A 30 -0.84 -7.29 -4.84
CA LEU A 30 -0.78 -6.10 -4.00
C LEU A 30 -1.37 -6.40 -2.63
N PHE A 31 -0.68 -5.98 -1.58
CA PHE A 31 -1.17 -6.06 -0.20
C PHE A 31 -1.64 -4.71 0.30
N PHE A 32 -2.82 -4.68 0.92
CA PHE A 32 -3.37 -3.48 1.53
C PHE A 32 -3.63 -3.70 3.02
N CYS A 33 -3.23 -2.74 3.86
CA CYS A 33 -3.47 -2.81 5.30
C CYS A 33 -4.94 -2.57 5.68
N SER A 34 -5.71 -1.86 4.84
CA SER A 34 -7.10 -1.49 5.14
C SER A 34 -7.90 -1.13 3.88
N SER A 35 -9.23 -1.13 4.01
CA SER A 35 -10.17 -0.69 2.98
C SER A 35 -9.91 0.74 2.50
N LYS A 36 -9.37 1.62 3.36
CA LYS A 36 -8.95 2.99 2.98
C LYS A 36 -7.85 2.94 1.92
N CYS A 37 -6.83 2.12 2.13
CA CYS A 37 -5.73 1.97 1.18
C CYS A 37 -6.19 1.36 -0.15
N ARG A 38 -7.04 0.33 -0.08
CA ARG A 38 -7.64 -0.29 -1.27
C ARG A 38 -8.47 0.71 -2.08
N LYS A 39 -9.39 1.45 -1.45
CA LYS A 39 -10.22 2.47 -2.12
C LYS A 39 -9.38 3.58 -2.73
N ASN A 40 -8.35 4.05 -2.01
CA ASN A 40 -7.51 5.13 -2.49
C ASN A 40 -6.66 4.72 -3.71
N TYR A 41 -6.22 3.46 -3.76
CA TYR A 41 -5.48 2.91 -4.90
C TYR A 41 -6.39 2.54 -6.07
N LEU A 42 -7.44 1.75 -5.84
CA LEU A 42 -8.29 1.18 -6.91
C LEU A 42 -9.42 2.11 -7.37
N LYS A 43 -10.12 2.77 -6.45
CA LYS A 43 -11.28 3.61 -6.80
C LYS A 43 -10.88 5.04 -7.13
N LEU A 44 -9.98 5.62 -6.34
CA LEU A 44 -9.60 7.04 -6.48
C LEU A 44 -8.38 7.25 -7.38
N GLY A 45 -7.68 6.19 -7.82
CA GLY A 45 -6.50 6.29 -8.68
C GLY A 45 -5.35 7.12 -8.11
N ARG A 46 -5.34 7.37 -6.79
CA ARG A 46 -4.38 8.26 -6.15
C ARG A 46 -3.04 7.55 -6.02
N LYS A 47 -1.98 8.15 -6.59
CA LYS A 47 -0.61 7.64 -6.46
C LYS A 47 -0.07 7.91 -5.04
N PRO A 48 0.51 6.91 -4.33
CA PRO A 48 1.06 7.10 -3.00
C PRO A 48 2.01 8.30 -2.89
N ARG A 49 2.87 8.50 -3.90
CA ARG A 49 3.84 9.59 -3.98
C ARG A 49 3.24 11.00 -3.87
N LYS A 50 1.95 11.18 -4.16
CA LYS A 50 1.26 12.47 -4.06
C LYS A 50 0.53 12.67 -2.73
N ILE A 51 0.50 11.66 -1.86
CA ILE A 51 -0.30 11.65 -0.64
C ILE A 51 0.59 11.78 0.59
N LYS A 52 0.52 12.94 1.26
CA LYS A 52 1.41 13.38 2.36
C LYS A 52 1.63 12.36 3.49
N TRP A 53 0.60 11.58 3.83
CA TRP A 53 0.67 10.64 4.96
C TRP A 53 1.27 9.27 4.59
N THR A 54 1.55 9.00 3.32
CA THR A 54 2.15 7.73 2.91
C THR A 54 3.66 7.73 3.11
N ALA A 55 4.23 6.56 3.39
CA ALA A 55 5.69 6.42 3.46
C ALA A 55 6.37 6.79 2.13
N ALA A 56 5.72 6.48 1.00
CA ALA A 56 6.22 6.81 -0.34
C ALA A 56 6.38 8.33 -0.57
N TYR A 57 5.44 9.15 -0.06
CA TYR A 57 5.57 10.61 -0.12
C TYR A 57 6.76 11.09 0.69
N ARG A 58 6.90 10.60 1.93
CA ARG A 58 8.03 10.95 2.81
C ARG A 58 9.38 10.55 2.21
N GLN A 59 9.45 9.39 1.56
CA GLN A 59 10.66 8.93 0.87
C GLN A 59 10.98 9.77 -0.37
N ALA A 60 9.98 10.19 -1.13
CA ALA A 60 10.18 11.08 -2.27
C ALA A 60 10.70 12.45 -1.84
N ALA A 61 10.18 13.00 -0.73
CA ALA A 61 10.64 14.27 -0.18
C ALA A 61 12.09 14.24 0.36
N LYS A 62 12.56 13.08 0.84
CA LYS A 62 13.94 12.90 1.35
C LYS A 62 14.99 12.73 0.26
N LYS A 63 14.58 12.57 -1.01
CA LYS A 63 15.49 12.40 -2.15
C LYS A 63 15.77 13.72 -2.89
N SER A 64 15.37 14.86 -2.32
CA SER A 64 15.63 16.20 -2.86
C SER A 64 16.69 16.93 -2.05
#